data_AF-A0AB32X400-F1
#
_entry.id   AF-A0AB32X400-F1
#
_cell.length_a   1.000
_cell.length_b   1.000
_cell.length_c   1.000
_cell.angle_alpha   90.00
_cell.angle_beta   90.00
_cell.angle_gamma   90.00
#
_symmetry.space_group_name_H-M   'P 1'
#
loop_
_entity.id
_entity.type
_entity.pdbx_description
1 polymer ?
#
loop_
_entity_poly.entity_id
_entity_poly.type
_entity_poly.pdbx_seq_one_letter_code
_entity_poly.pdbx_strand_id
1 'polypeptide(L)'
;MPGGHASAAFNVDENDYQRFIEGLRSILSFSRSHSIGVLRPQTEPVSWLDIRLTSGDSTIFLRIDQRDLYVRGYSRDNGGTFWEFSDSSLISGSRRLAYSGSYVDGYNVVRAAGGDVTRGTLQLGYQNLRNAIANLARTEDPNSTQNNGLQNCARALLILTQMISESTRFPLITNHIVTNWHNSAPLTRQLVRLQQSFGTFSSAVQRADFPNWTANTPLPNIPEPNEANIWTVGQAIAAVGILINVPRTSSRMKRQADVDVGNARNADTAVVAAADTNVSYVRTLVSIEYVRVNNIDSEDPGQLYGTVKVKDFWGVHQVYDRSSSDYESKGPGGFATLTGPSTGISGDDVFGISVNLWDHDSLSPDDEIAEGDIVWEPRNENLTFANYDKRLEKDVAGKYGNVTVGYSVVRQALNATVKVLLINGDNESSAEVYGTIKASQVIGGSSTSFTLFEKSSGEYVPVKPYQSIPLTRSVVVAPVSSGLTITADLWDYDTLSHDDQIAKGSLHFDAWVGTQARSIYGQYGEVEVYVTFE
;
A
#
# COMPACT_ATOMS: atom_id res chain seq x y z
N MET A 1 -19.11 -15.22 19.01
CA MET A 1 -19.57 -13.89 19.48
C MET A 1 -20.41 -13.29 18.35
N PRO A 2 -21.69 -12.93 18.55
CA PRO A 2 -22.44 -12.19 17.55
C PRO A 2 -21.72 -10.85 17.32
N GLY A 3 -21.56 -10.45 16.05
CA GLY A 3 -20.79 -9.26 15.66
C GLY A 3 -21.20 -8.01 16.45
N GLY A 4 -20.21 -7.24 16.90
CA GLY A 4 -20.46 -6.03 17.68
C GLY A 4 -21.27 -5.03 16.86
N HIS A 5 -22.40 -4.61 17.38
CA HIS A 5 -23.21 -3.57 16.76
C HIS A 5 -23.20 -2.35 17.68
N ALA A 6 -22.52 -1.29 17.27
CA ALA A 6 -22.58 -0.01 17.97
C ALA A 6 -23.60 0.91 17.30
N SER A 7 -24.08 1.90 18.04
CA SER A 7 -24.94 2.94 17.49
C SER A 7 -24.52 4.31 18.00
N ALA A 8 -24.74 5.32 17.16
CA ALA A 8 -24.59 6.72 17.51
C ALA A 8 -25.74 7.53 16.91
N ALA A 9 -25.99 8.74 17.43
CA ALA A 9 -27.00 9.62 16.90
C ALA A 9 -26.46 11.06 16.81
N PHE A 10 -26.82 11.74 15.73
CA PHE A 10 -26.49 13.13 15.50
C PHE A 10 -27.70 13.88 14.95
N ASN A 11 -28.22 14.81 15.74
CA ASN A 11 -29.17 15.80 15.27
C ASN A 11 -28.40 17.03 14.79
N VAL A 12 -28.38 17.28 13.49
CA VAL A 12 -27.59 18.37 12.89
C VAL A 12 -28.04 19.74 13.41
N ASP A 13 -29.31 19.87 13.78
CA ASP A 13 -29.93 21.14 14.18
C ASP A 13 -29.71 21.47 15.67
N GLU A 14 -29.30 20.50 16.48
CA GLU A 14 -29.22 20.64 17.95
C GLU A 14 -27.85 20.28 18.52
N ASN A 15 -27.14 19.34 17.91
CA ASN A 15 -25.93 18.76 18.48
C ASN A 15 -24.68 19.52 18.04
N ASP A 16 -23.69 19.55 18.94
CA ASP A 16 -22.36 20.02 18.61
C ASP A 16 -21.63 19.00 17.73
N TYR A 17 -21.24 19.42 16.53
CA TYR A 17 -20.61 18.56 15.53
C TYR A 17 -19.23 18.04 15.99
N GLN A 18 -18.42 18.88 16.63
CA GLN A 18 -17.09 18.48 17.08
C GLN A 18 -17.19 17.38 18.16
N ARG A 19 -18.02 17.59 19.18
CA ARG A 19 -18.28 16.61 20.24
C ARG A 19 -18.81 15.30 19.69
N PHE A 20 -19.66 15.36 18.67
CA PHE A 20 -20.16 14.16 18.01
C PHE A 20 -19.01 13.36 17.36
N ILE A 21 -18.14 14.01 16.58
CA ILE A 21 -17.00 13.35 15.93
C ILE A 21 -16.00 12.79 16.96
N GLU A 22 -15.72 13.53 18.04
CA GLU A 22 -14.89 13.05 19.15
C GLU A 22 -15.51 11.84 19.85
N GLY A 23 -16.83 11.85 20.06
CA GLY A 23 -17.58 10.72 20.58
C GLY A 23 -17.46 9.47 19.70
N LEU A 24 -17.51 9.61 18.37
CA LEU A 24 -17.29 8.50 17.44
C LEU A 24 -15.91 7.86 17.61
N ARG A 25 -14.85 8.66 17.76
CA ARG A 25 -13.49 8.15 18.02
C ARG A 25 -13.45 7.32 19.31
N SER A 26 -14.13 7.80 20.36
CA SER A 26 -14.20 7.07 21.63
C SER A 26 -14.96 5.75 21.50
N ILE A 27 -16.08 5.72 20.76
CA ILE A 27 -16.90 4.51 20.56
C ILE A 27 -16.13 3.44 19.79
N LEU A 28 -15.33 3.86 18.80
CA LEU A 28 -14.64 2.96 17.86
C LEU A 28 -13.25 2.51 18.35
N SER A 29 -12.73 3.10 19.42
CA SER A 29 -11.40 2.78 19.95
C SER A 29 -11.38 1.38 20.56
N PHE A 30 -10.75 0.43 19.88
CA PHE A 30 -10.55 -0.94 20.35
C PHE A 30 -9.29 -1.09 21.21
N SER A 31 -8.19 -0.44 20.82
CA SER A 31 -6.95 -0.34 21.60
C SER A 31 -6.35 1.07 21.45
N ARG A 32 -5.09 1.29 21.88
CA ARG A 32 -4.42 2.59 21.76
C ARG A 32 -2.96 2.47 21.30
N SER A 33 -2.48 3.48 20.60
CA SER A 33 -1.07 3.74 20.25
C SER A 33 -0.84 5.25 20.31
N HIS A 34 0.23 5.71 20.95
CA HIS A 34 0.49 7.15 21.23
C HIS A 34 -0.72 7.91 21.80
N SER A 35 -1.50 7.26 22.69
CA SER A 35 -2.76 7.77 23.25
C SER A 35 -3.92 7.96 22.25
N ILE A 36 -3.72 7.67 20.97
CA ILE A 36 -4.75 7.69 19.93
C ILE A 36 -5.45 6.33 19.92
N GLY A 37 -6.78 6.33 19.74
CA GLY A 37 -7.54 5.08 19.60
C GLY A 37 -7.14 4.32 18.34
N VAL A 38 -7.16 2.99 18.38
CA VAL A 38 -6.93 2.11 17.22
C VAL A 38 -8.22 1.34 16.97
N LEU A 39 -8.65 1.29 15.70
CA LEU A 39 -9.80 0.52 15.25
C LEU A 39 -9.61 -0.98 15.50
N ARG A 40 -10.71 -1.73 15.38
CA ARG A 40 -10.68 -3.19 15.45
C ARG A 40 -9.81 -3.77 14.30
N PRO A 41 -9.05 -4.85 14.53
CA PRO A 41 -8.34 -5.55 13.47
C PRO A 41 -9.28 -5.96 12.32
N GLN A 42 -8.82 -5.81 11.08
CA GLN A 42 -9.63 -6.18 9.93
C GLN A 42 -9.80 -7.70 9.76
N THR A 43 -8.95 -8.50 10.41
CA THR A 43 -9.07 -9.96 10.51
C THR A 43 -10.24 -10.41 11.38
N GLU A 44 -10.80 -9.52 12.21
CA GLU A 44 -12.00 -9.80 12.96
C GLU A 44 -13.24 -9.81 12.05
N PRO A 45 -14.30 -10.55 12.43
CA PRO A 45 -15.58 -10.51 11.73
C PRO A 45 -16.09 -9.07 11.56
N VAL A 46 -16.78 -8.84 10.45
CA VAL A 46 -17.42 -7.55 10.13
C VAL A 46 -18.28 -7.08 11.30
N SER A 47 -18.11 -5.81 11.67
CA SER A 47 -18.72 -5.18 12.84
C SER A 47 -19.23 -3.80 12.44
N TRP A 48 -20.43 -3.44 12.87
CA TRP A 48 -21.15 -2.28 12.32
C TRP A 48 -21.32 -1.16 13.33
N LEU A 49 -21.11 0.08 12.87
CA LEU A 49 -21.59 1.29 13.52
C LEU A 49 -22.74 1.87 12.69
N ASP A 50 -23.93 1.90 13.27
CA ASP A 50 -25.07 2.60 12.69
C ASP A 50 -25.21 3.99 13.29
N ILE A 51 -25.22 5.01 12.43
CA ILE A 51 -25.36 6.41 12.84
C ILE A 51 -26.72 6.91 12.39
N ARG A 52 -27.60 7.21 13.35
CA ARG A 52 -28.84 7.93 13.09
C ARG A 52 -28.54 9.41 12.86
N LEU A 53 -28.80 9.90 11.66
CA LEU A 53 -28.63 11.30 11.29
C LEU A 53 -29.99 11.96 11.12
N THR A 54 -30.24 13.05 11.83
CA THR A 54 -31.51 13.79 11.80
C THR A 54 -31.29 15.24 11.41
N SER A 55 -32.14 15.78 10.54
CA SER A 55 -32.33 17.22 10.39
C SER A 55 -33.78 17.55 10.01
N GLY A 56 -34.38 18.49 10.75
CA GLY A 56 -35.82 18.73 10.71
C GLY A 56 -36.59 17.41 10.84
N ASP A 57 -37.52 17.17 9.92
CA ASP A 57 -38.31 15.94 9.88
C ASP A 57 -37.61 14.78 9.14
N SER A 58 -36.41 14.99 8.60
CA SER A 58 -35.67 13.97 7.84
C SER A 58 -34.75 13.18 8.75
N THR A 59 -34.82 11.85 8.68
CA THR A 59 -33.90 10.93 9.36
C THR A 59 -33.34 9.93 8.36
N ILE A 60 -32.08 9.57 8.49
CA ILE A 60 -31.46 8.42 7.81
C ILE A 60 -30.56 7.64 8.79
N PHE A 61 -30.16 6.44 8.40
CA PHE A 61 -29.24 5.59 9.13
C PHE A 61 -28.03 5.28 8.24
N LEU A 62 -26.87 5.81 8.59
CA LEU A 62 -25.61 5.55 7.88
C LEU A 62 -24.92 4.35 8.52
N ARG A 63 -24.51 3.36 7.72
CA ARG A 63 -23.80 2.16 8.22
C ARG A 63 -22.33 2.20 7.84
N ILE A 64 -21.48 2.08 8.86
CA ILE A 64 -20.03 2.16 8.76
C ILE A 64 -19.41 0.85 9.28
N ASP A 65 -18.41 0.33 8.56
CA ASP A 65 -17.59 -0.78 9.06
C ASP A 65 -16.61 -0.27 10.13
N GLN A 66 -16.67 -0.84 11.33
CA GLN A 66 -15.87 -0.41 12.48
C GLN A 66 -14.37 -0.71 12.34
N ARG A 67 -13.97 -1.53 11.36
CA ARG A 67 -12.57 -1.95 11.17
C ARG A 67 -11.78 -0.96 10.34
N ASP A 68 -12.44 -0.17 9.48
CA ASP A 68 -11.81 0.71 8.50
C ASP A 68 -12.48 2.09 8.35
N LEU A 69 -13.62 2.32 9.01
CA LEU A 69 -14.44 3.54 8.91
C LEU A 69 -15.08 3.79 7.53
N TYR A 70 -15.07 2.80 6.63
CA TYR A 70 -15.75 2.93 5.36
C TYR A 70 -17.27 2.93 5.52
N VAL A 71 -17.91 3.94 4.96
CA VAL A 71 -19.37 3.92 4.74
C VAL A 71 -19.68 2.81 3.77
N ARG A 72 -20.54 1.86 4.17
CA ARG A 72 -20.98 0.74 3.32
C ARG A 72 -22.36 0.96 2.75
N GLY A 73 -23.20 1.75 3.39
CA GLY A 73 -24.51 2.09 2.86
C GLY A 73 -25.33 2.97 3.78
N TYR A 74 -26.58 3.21 3.39
CA TYR A 74 -27.54 3.94 4.21
C TYR A 74 -28.95 3.32 4.12
N SER A 75 -29.78 3.58 5.13
CA SER A 75 -31.21 3.30 5.11
C SER A 75 -31.98 4.59 5.39
N ARG A 76 -33.19 4.69 4.83
CA ARG A 76 -34.14 5.78 5.12
C ARG A 76 -34.85 5.54 6.46
N ASP A 77 -35.12 4.28 6.76
CA ASP A 77 -35.94 3.87 7.90
C ASP A 77 -35.13 3.04 8.89
N ASN A 78 -35.50 3.14 10.18
CA ASN A 78 -34.88 2.35 11.23
C ASN A 78 -35.22 0.86 11.01
N GLY A 79 -34.21 0.01 10.86
CA GLY A 79 -34.41 -1.40 10.52
C GLY A 79 -34.96 -1.65 9.11
N GLY A 80 -35.00 -0.62 8.27
CA GLY A 80 -35.40 -0.72 6.86
C GLY A 80 -34.33 -1.36 5.98
N THR A 81 -34.66 -1.51 4.69
CA THR A 81 -33.72 -2.02 3.69
C THR A 81 -32.61 -1.01 3.45
N PHE A 82 -31.36 -1.45 3.61
CA PHE A 82 -30.19 -0.65 3.28
C PHE A 82 -29.95 -0.60 1.77
N TRP A 83 -29.54 0.57 1.30
CA TRP A 83 -28.84 0.74 0.03
C TRP A 83 -27.33 0.68 0.29
N GLU A 84 -26.70 -0.38 -0.20
CA GLU A 84 -25.29 -0.66 -0.04
C GLU A 84 -24.54 -0.31 -1.33
N PHE A 85 -23.32 0.23 -1.20
CA PHE A 85 -22.46 0.49 -2.35
C PHE A 85 -22.24 -0.78 -3.20
N SER A 86 -21.98 -0.59 -4.49
CA SER A 86 -21.85 -1.70 -5.44
C SER A 86 -20.61 -2.57 -5.22
N ASP A 87 -19.63 -2.04 -4.49
CA ASP A 87 -18.32 -2.63 -4.24
C ASP A 87 -18.24 -3.52 -3.00
N SER A 88 -19.34 -3.65 -2.26
CA SER A 88 -19.42 -4.54 -1.11
C SER A 88 -20.65 -5.43 -1.22
N SER A 89 -20.67 -6.52 -0.44
CA SER A 89 -21.85 -7.38 -0.30
C SER A 89 -21.99 -7.92 1.12
N LEU A 90 -21.88 -7.01 2.07
CA LEU A 90 -21.74 -7.29 3.49
C LEU A 90 -23.05 -7.12 4.26
N ILE A 91 -23.97 -6.30 3.74
CA ILE A 91 -25.24 -6.01 4.43
C ILE A 91 -26.30 -6.98 3.92
N SER A 92 -26.70 -7.93 4.76
CA SER A 92 -27.73 -8.91 4.41
C SER A 92 -29.05 -8.22 4.05
N GLY A 93 -29.67 -8.64 2.94
CA GLY A 93 -30.93 -8.09 2.44
C GLY A 93 -30.84 -6.67 1.86
N SER A 94 -29.64 -6.13 1.66
CA SER A 94 -29.45 -4.81 1.05
C SER A 94 -29.82 -4.79 -0.44
N ARG A 95 -30.14 -3.60 -0.93
CA ARG A 95 -30.18 -3.28 -2.35
C ARG A 95 -28.88 -2.59 -2.76
N ARG A 96 -28.48 -2.74 -4.02
CA ARG A 96 -27.23 -2.15 -4.54
C ARG A 96 -27.45 -0.74 -5.06
N LEU A 97 -26.57 0.17 -4.68
CA LEU A 97 -26.34 1.40 -5.41
C LEU A 97 -25.67 1.06 -6.76
N ALA A 98 -25.87 1.91 -7.76
CA ALA A 98 -25.29 1.74 -9.10
C ALA A 98 -23.80 2.09 -9.17
N TYR A 99 -23.20 2.55 -8.07
CA TYR A 99 -21.83 3.04 -7.99
C TYR A 99 -21.12 2.52 -6.74
N SER A 100 -19.79 2.46 -6.81
CA SER A 100 -18.92 2.08 -5.70
C SER A 100 -18.74 3.24 -4.70
N GLY A 101 -18.29 2.91 -3.49
CA GLY A 101 -17.94 3.93 -2.48
C GLY A 101 -16.46 4.33 -2.53
N SER A 102 -15.69 3.82 -3.49
CA SER A 102 -14.33 4.30 -3.78
C SER A 102 -14.36 5.76 -4.24
N TYR A 103 -13.22 6.45 -4.17
CA TYR A 103 -13.06 7.76 -4.80
C TYR A 103 -12.41 7.70 -6.19
N VAL A 104 -11.80 6.57 -6.55
CA VAL A 104 -10.91 6.49 -7.71
C VAL A 104 -11.20 5.34 -8.65
N ASP A 105 -11.75 4.23 -8.15
CA ASP A 105 -11.82 2.97 -8.91
C ASP A 105 -13.20 2.77 -9.58
N GLY A 106 -13.19 2.41 -10.86
CA GLY A 106 -14.39 2.12 -11.65
C GLY A 106 -15.41 3.27 -11.72
N TYR A 107 -16.70 2.91 -11.79
CA TYR A 107 -17.81 3.86 -11.68
C TYR A 107 -18.15 4.10 -10.20
N ASN A 108 -17.57 5.16 -9.66
CA ASN A 108 -17.53 5.44 -8.23
C ASN A 108 -18.40 6.64 -7.80
N VAL A 109 -18.49 6.87 -6.49
CA VAL A 109 -19.35 7.93 -5.90
C VAL A 109 -19.01 9.33 -6.42
N VAL A 110 -17.74 9.61 -6.77
CA VAL A 110 -17.33 10.90 -7.32
C VAL A 110 -17.85 11.05 -8.75
N ARG A 111 -17.67 10.04 -9.60
CA ARG A 111 -18.20 10.04 -10.98
C ARG A 111 -19.73 10.09 -10.99
N ALA A 112 -20.37 9.34 -10.10
CA ALA A 112 -21.82 9.32 -9.95
C ALA A 112 -22.37 10.67 -9.45
N ALA A 113 -21.61 11.42 -8.66
CA ALA A 113 -21.98 12.76 -8.20
C ALA A 113 -21.98 13.82 -9.31
N GLY A 114 -21.42 13.54 -10.49
CA GLY A 114 -21.39 14.44 -11.64
C GLY A 114 -19.98 14.91 -12.01
N GLY A 115 -19.76 15.23 -13.29
CA GLY A 115 -18.43 15.52 -13.85
C GLY A 115 -17.73 16.78 -13.31
N ASP A 116 -18.47 17.67 -12.66
CA ASP A 116 -17.98 18.89 -12.00
C ASP A 116 -17.64 18.69 -10.51
N VAL A 117 -17.95 17.52 -9.95
CA VAL A 117 -17.79 17.22 -8.53
C VAL A 117 -16.48 16.48 -8.27
N THR A 118 -15.72 17.01 -7.31
CA THR A 118 -14.56 16.36 -6.71
C THR A 118 -14.64 16.53 -5.19
N ARG A 119 -13.79 15.81 -4.46
CA ARG A 119 -13.65 15.99 -3.00
C ARG A 119 -13.23 17.42 -2.61
N GLY A 120 -12.50 18.11 -3.50
CA GLY A 120 -12.04 19.48 -3.30
C GLY A 120 -12.94 20.58 -3.86
N THR A 121 -14.05 20.24 -4.53
CA THR A 121 -15.04 21.24 -5.01
C THR A 121 -16.35 21.21 -4.23
N LEU A 122 -16.62 20.12 -3.51
CA LEU A 122 -17.85 19.93 -2.75
C LEU A 122 -17.89 20.83 -1.50
N GLN A 123 -18.97 21.61 -1.37
CA GLN A 123 -19.18 22.47 -0.20
C GLN A 123 -19.58 21.64 1.02
N LEU A 124 -18.82 21.75 2.12
CA LEU A 124 -19.08 21.05 3.37
C LEU A 124 -19.44 22.06 4.46
N GLY A 125 -20.43 21.73 5.29
CA GLY A 125 -20.94 22.60 6.35
C GLY A 125 -22.38 22.26 6.71
N TYR A 126 -22.93 22.97 7.69
CA TYR A 126 -24.25 22.79 8.26
C TYR A 126 -25.34 22.60 7.20
N GLN A 127 -25.54 23.58 6.30
CA GLN A 127 -26.62 23.53 5.32
C GLN A 127 -26.46 22.39 4.30
N ASN A 128 -25.22 22.09 3.90
CA ASN A 128 -24.91 21.00 2.98
C ASN A 128 -25.18 19.63 3.61
N LEU A 129 -24.86 19.46 4.89
CA LEU A 129 -25.19 18.24 5.64
C LEU A 129 -26.70 18.04 5.78
N ARG A 130 -27.45 19.11 6.09
CA ARG A 130 -28.92 19.05 6.16
C ARG A 130 -29.54 18.65 4.82
N ASN A 131 -29.09 19.28 3.74
CA ASN A 131 -29.56 18.98 2.40
C ASN A 131 -29.23 17.53 2.00
N ALA A 132 -28.03 17.03 2.35
CA ALA A 132 -27.64 15.65 2.11
C ALA A 132 -28.59 14.66 2.80
N ILE A 133 -28.88 14.87 4.09
CA ILE A 133 -29.81 14.03 4.86
C ILE A 133 -31.22 14.08 4.24
N ALA A 134 -31.73 15.27 3.94
CA ALA A 134 -33.06 15.45 3.36
C ALA A 134 -33.18 14.79 1.97
N ASN A 135 -32.16 14.90 1.13
CA ASN A 135 -32.13 14.24 -0.18
C ASN A 135 -32.18 12.72 -0.04
N LEU A 136 -31.32 12.14 0.81
CA LEU A 136 -31.30 10.69 1.02
C LEU A 136 -32.59 10.17 1.66
N ALA A 137 -33.22 10.93 2.56
CA ALA A 137 -34.48 10.56 3.20
C ALA A 137 -35.68 10.58 2.24
N ARG A 138 -35.69 11.48 1.25
CA ARG A 138 -36.81 11.64 0.30
C ARG A 138 -36.69 10.79 -0.96
N THR A 139 -35.47 10.45 -1.38
CA THR A 139 -35.26 9.66 -2.59
C THR A 139 -35.67 8.20 -2.39
N GLU A 140 -36.71 7.77 -3.10
CA GLU A 140 -37.19 6.38 -3.05
C GLU A 140 -36.26 5.39 -3.76
N ASP A 141 -35.74 5.78 -4.92
CA ASP A 141 -34.76 5.03 -5.70
C ASP A 141 -33.48 5.85 -5.92
N PRO A 142 -32.39 5.57 -5.19
CA PRO A 142 -31.12 6.27 -5.31
C PRO A 142 -30.37 5.98 -6.62
N ASN A 143 -30.87 5.07 -7.47
CA ASN A 143 -30.32 4.79 -8.79
C ASN A 143 -31.09 5.49 -9.92
N SER A 144 -32.17 6.22 -9.61
CA SER A 144 -32.98 6.89 -10.61
C SER A 144 -32.20 8.00 -11.33
N THR A 145 -32.16 7.96 -12.66
CA THR A 145 -31.57 9.00 -13.50
C THR A 145 -32.51 10.18 -13.74
N GLN A 146 -33.76 10.09 -13.28
CA GLN A 146 -34.74 11.18 -13.39
C GLN A 146 -34.44 12.28 -12.38
N ASN A 147 -34.62 13.54 -12.78
CA ASN A 147 -34.46 14.72 -11.92
C ASN A 147 -33.13 14.76 -11.13
N ASN A 148 -32.07 14.18 -11.70
CA ASN A 148 -30.76 14.04 -11.08
C ASN A 148 -30.75 13.25 -9.75
N GLY A 149 -31.68 12.30 -9.55
CA GLY A 149 -31.80 11.53 -8.31
C GLY A 149 -30.51 10.80 -7.92
N LEU A 150 -29.92 10.07 -8.86
CA LEU A 150 -28.65 9.36 -8.70
C LEU A 150 -27.52 10.32 -8.31
N GLN A 151 -27.37 11.43 -9.04
CA GLN A 151 -26.32 12.41 -8.76
C GLN A 151 -26.50 13.06 -7.39
N ASN A 152 -27.73 13.40 -7.01
CA ASN A 152 -28.03 14.00 -5.71
C ASN A 152 -27.75 13.04 -4.55
N CYS A 153 -28.08 11.75 -4.70
CA CYS A 153 -27.74 10.73 -3.72
C CYS A 153 -26.21 10.50 -3.61
N ALA A 154 -25.50 10.43 -4.73
CA ALA A 154 -24.05 10.28 -4.74
C ALA A 154 -23.35 11.48 -4.09
N ARG A 155 -23.78 12.71 -4.41
CA ARG A 155 -23.31 13.95 -3.75
C ARG A 155 -23.57 13.92 -2.24
N ALA A 156 -24.77 13.53 -1.82
CA ALA A 156 -25.12 13.45 -0.41
C ALA A 156 -24.26 12.42 0.34
N LEU A 157 -24.03 11.23 -0.23
CA LEU A 157 -23.15 10.22 0.36
C LEU A 157 -21.70 10.71 0.42
N LEU A 158 -21.21 11.40 -0.61
CA LEU A 158 -19.87 11.99 -0.60
C LEU A 158 -19.71 13.07 0.48
N ILE A 159 -20.72 13.90 0.71
CA ILE A 159 -20.76 14.86 1.85
C ILE A 159 -20.67 14.09 3.16
N LEU A 160 -21.50 13.07 3.35
CA LEU A 160 -21.53 12.28 4.59
C LEU A 160 -20.21 11.53 4.83
N THR A 161 -19.59 10.95 3.80
CA THR A 161 -18.30 10.28 3.97
C THR A 161 -17.23 11.25 4.46
N GLN A 162 -17.14 12.45 3.86
CA GLN A 162 -16.15 13.46 4.26
C GLN A 162 -16.44 14.06 5.65
N MET A 163 -17.70 14.40 5.93
CA MET A 163 -18.10 15.03 7.18
C MET A 163 -18.22 14.04 8.35
N ILE A 164 -18.33 12.74 8.11
CA ILE A 164 -18.43 11.74 9.18
C ILE A 164 -17.15 10.92 9.22
N SER A 165 -16.94 10.00 8.27
CA SER A 165 -15.79 9.08 8.29
C SER A 165 -14.43 9.81 8.24
N GLU A 166 -14.22 10.72 7.29
CA GLU A 166 -12.92 11.39 7.16
C GLU A 166 -12.65 12.35 8.32
N SER A 167 -13.70 12.98 8.85
CA SER A 167 -13.60 13.81 10.06
C SER A 167 -13.29 12.97 11.29
N THR A 168 -13.87 11.77 11.44
CA THR A 168 -13.49 10.83 12.51
C THR A 168 -12.02 10.43 12.39
N ARG A 169 -11.52 10.16 11.17
CA ARG A 169 -10.11 9.81 10.91
C ARG A 169 -9.15 10.96 11.18
N PHE A 170 -9.48 12.20 10.81
CA PHE A 170 -8.54 13.34 10.84
C PHE A 170 -9.13 14.59 11.54
N PRO A 171 -8.60 14.98 12.73
CA PRO A 171 -8.99 16.19 13.44
C PRO A 171 -8.81 17.47 12.60
N LEU A 172 -7.84 17.51 11.69
CA LEU A 172 -7.65 18.64 10.77
C LEU A 172 -8.88 18.86 9.88
N ILE A 173 -9.54 17.79 9.42
CA ILE A 173 -10.78 17.86 8.65
C ILE A 173 -11.94 18.31 9.54
N THR A 174 -12.03 17.77 10.78
CA THR A 174 -13.04 18.22 11.76
C THR A 174 -12.93 19.73 12.01
N ASN A 175 -11.71 20.22 12.27
CA ASN A 175 -11.46 21.64 12.56
C ASN A 175 -11.81 22.53 11.37
N HIS A 176 -11.50 22.11 10.15
CA HIS A 176 -11.87 22.82 8.93
C HIS A 176 -13.39 22.96 8.80
N ILE A 177 -14.15 21.88 9.05
CA ILE A 177 -15.61 21.89 8.99
C ILE A 177 -16.21 22.74 10.10
N VAL A 178 -15.71 22.64 11.34
CA VAL A 178 -16.19 23.45 12.48
C VAL A 178 -15.96 24.94 12.21
N THR A 179 -14.76 25.31 11.73
CA THR A 179 -14.43 26.70 11.40
C THR A 179 -15.35 27.28 10.33
N ASN A 180 -15.77 26.45 9.38
CA ASN A 180 -16.62 26.87 8.26
C ASN A 180 -18.07 26.39 8.40
N TRP A 181 -18.52 26.04 9.61
CA TRP A 181 -19.77 25.30 9.81
C TRP A 181 -20.98 25.97 9.16
N HIS A 182 -21.15 27.28 9.35
CA HIS A 182 -22.30 28.00 8.78
C HIS A 182 -22.06 28.59 7.39
N ASN A 183 -20.81 28.92 7.05
CA ASN A 183 -20.47 29.53 5.75
C ASN A 183 -20.31 28.49 4.64
N SER A 184 -20.06 27.24 5.02
CA SER A 184 -19.58 26.16 4.16
C SER A 184 -18.25 26.47 3.49
N ALA A 185 -17.45 25.43 3.27
CA ALA A 185 -16.23 25.52 2.48
C ALA A 185 -15.89 24.16 1.86
N PRO A 186 -15.25 24.13 0.69
CA PRO A 186 -14.62 22.91 0.21
C PRO A 186 -13.39 22.58 1.05
N LEU A 187 -12.96 21.32 1.00
CA LEU A 187 -11.68 20.93 1.58
C LEU A 187 -10.53 21.51 0.75
N THR A 188 -9.46 21.91 1.43
CA THR A 188 -8.21 22.28 0.76
C THR A 188 -7.57 21.06 0.12
N ARG A 189 -6.67 21.27 -0.85
CA ARG A 189 -5.90 20.20 -1.48
C ARG A 189 -5.18 19.31 -0.46
N GLN A 190 -4.59 19.92 0.58
CA GLN A 190 -3.94 19.20 1.68
C GLN A 190 -4.91 18.26 2.39
N LEU A 191 -6.11 18.72 2.76
CA LEU A 191 -7.09 17.90 3.47
C LEU A 191 -7.64 16.76 2.60
N VAL A 192 -7.82 16.99 1.29
CA VAL A 192 -8.17 15.93 0.32
C VAL A 192 -7.05 14.90 0.21
N ARG A 193 -5.78 15.33 0.30
CA ARG A 193 -4.62 14.44 0.30
C ARG A 193 -4.56 13.58 1.56
N LEU A 194 -4.89 14.12 2.74
CA LEU A 194 -4.95 13.33 4.00
C LEU A 194 -5.94 12.16 3.91
N GLN A 195 -7.07 12.32 3.24
CA GLN A 195 -8.06 11.24 3.08
C GLN A 195 -7.48 10.00 2.35
N GLN A 196 -6.37 10.15 1.63
CA GLN A 196 -5.70 9.06 0.91
C GLN A 196 -4.58 8.40 1.72
N SER A 197 -4.36 8.83 2.97
CA SER A 197 -3.17 8.50 3.76
C SER A 197 -3.49 7.83 5.07
N PHE A 198 -4.72 7.31 5.21
CA PHE A 198 -5.23 6.85 6.47
C PHE A 198 -4.49 5.60 6.95
N GLY A 199 -4.29 4.62 6.06
CA GLY A 199 -3.48 3.44 6.32
C GLY A 199 -2.03 3.84 6.60
N THR A 200 -1.48 4.66 5.72
CA THR A 200 -0.09 5.10 5.73
C THR A 200 0.32 5.77 7.04
N PHE A 201 -0.45 6.77 7.50
CA PHE A 201 -0.14 7.45 8.76
C PHE A 201 -0.47 6.58 9.96
N SER A 202 -1.51 5.75 9.90
CA SER A 202 -1.78 4.81 10.99
C SER A 202 -0.64 3.81 11.18
N SER A 203 -0.06 3.35 10.08
CA SER A 203 1.10 2.47 9.99
C SER A 203 2.35 3.17 10.54
N ALA A 204 2.60 4.43 10.16
CA ALA A 204 3.73 5.20 10.68
C ALA A 204 3.64 5.49 12.19
N VAL A 205 2.46 5.90 12.69
CA VAL A 205 2.24 6.18 14.11
C VAL A 205 2.42 4.91 14.94
N GLN A 206 1.85 3.79 14.50
CA GLN A 206 1.96 2.53 15.22
C GLN A 206 3.38 1.96 15.23
N ARG A 207 4.14 2.12 14.12
CA ARG A 207 5.59 1.81 14.12
C ARG A 207 6.38 2.66 15.12
N ALA A 208 5.91 3.86 15.41
CA ALA A 208 6.57 4.74 16.36
C ALA A 208 6.42 4.32 17.83
N ASP A 209 5.67 3.25 18.13
CA ASP A 209 5.63 2.66 19.48
C ASP A 209 7.00 2.05 19.89
N PHE A 210 7.98 1.97 18.98
CA PHE A 210 9.32 1.42 19.25
C PHE A 210 10.37 2.43 19.71
N PRO A 211 11.39 1.97 20.47
CA PRO A 211 12.40 2.82 21.12
C PRO A 211 13.28 3.66 20.18
N ASN A 212 13.19 3.48 18.86
CA ASN A 212 14.02 4.19 17.87
C ASN A 212 13.27 5.32 17.15
N TRP A 213 11.98 5.51 17.42
CA TRP A 213 11.15 6.53 16.77
C TRP A 213 10.81 7.62 17.78
N THR A 214 11.16 8.85 17.45
CA THR A 214 10.83 10.05 18.22
C THR A 214 9.80 10.88 17.45
N ALA A 215 9.18 11.88 18.09
CA ALA A 215 8.29 12.81 17.41
C ALA A 215 8.97 13.57 16.24
N ASN A 216 10.30 13.66 16.25
CA ASN A 216 11.11 14.30 15.21
C ASN A 216 11.63 13.33 14.15
N THR A 217 11.41 12.02 14.31
CA THR A 217 11.81 11.03 13.31
C THR A 217 11.10 11.34 11.99
N PRO A 218 11.85 11.54 10.89
CA PRO A 218 11.25 11.74 9.57
C PRO A 218 10.41 10.53 9.17
N LEU A 219 9.31 10.79 8.47
CA LEU A 219 8.56 9.72 7.81
C LEU A 219 9.42 9.16 6.66
N PRO A 220 9.45 7.83 6.46
CA PRO A 220 10.16 7.25 5.34
C PRO A 220 9.45 7.63 4.02
N ASN A 221 10.22 7.94 2.99
CA ASN A 221 9.76 8.19 1.61
C ASN A 221 8.78 9.38 1.48
N ILE A 222 9.08 10.54 2.06
CA ILE A 222 8.23 11.73 1.90
C ILE A 222 8.24 12.19 0.42
N PRO A 223 7.08 12.43 -0.22
CA PRO A 223 7.01 12.87 -1.61
C PRO A 223 7.59 14.27 -1.76
N GLU A 224 8.15 14.54 -2.94
CA GLU A 224 8.44 15.90 -3.40
C GLU A 224 7.55 16.23 -4.61
N PRO A 225 6.60 17.19 -4.50
CA PRO A 225 6.27 17.99 -3.32
C PRO A 225 5.42 17.22 -2.29
N ASN A 226 5.66 17.45 -1.00
CA ASN A 226 4.86 16.88 0.09
C ASN A 226 3.52 17.62 0.25
N GLU A 227 2.53 17.25 -0.56
CA GLU A 227 1.20 17.89 -0.54
C GLU A 227 0.44 17.76 0.79
N ALA A 228 0.76 16.75 1.60
CA ALA A 228 0.17 16.60 2.94
C ALA A 228 0.79 17.54 3.97
N ASN A 229 1.99 18.07 3.68
CA ASN A 229 2.79 18.91 4.57
C ASN A 229 3.00 18.26 5.97
N ILE A 230 3.24 16.95 5.97
CA ILE A 230 3.54 16.13 7.16
C ILE A 230 4.87 15.42 6.89
N TRP A 231 5.87 15.73 7.70
CA TRP A 231 7.26 15.33 7.54
C TRP A 231 7.73 14.38 8.63
N THR A 232 7.17 14.47 9.83
CA THR A 232 7.62 13.68 10.97
C THR A 232 6.52 12.82 11.54
N VAL A 233 6.93 11.80 12.29
CA VAL A 233 6.06 10.96 13.11
C VAL A 233 5.20 11.80 14.04
N GLY A 234 5.75 12.80 14.72
CA GLY A 234 5.01 13.68 15.62
C GLY A 234 3.90 14.46 14.89
N GLN A 235 4.16 14.90 13.66
CA GLN A 235 3.14 15.54 12.83
C GLN A 235 2.06 14.54 12.38
N ALA A 236 2.42 13.28 12.07
CA ALA A 236 1.44 12.23 11.78
C ALA A 236 0.57 11.89 13.01
N ILE A 237 1.16 11.82 14.21
CA ILE A 237 0.43 11.66 15.49
C ILE A 237 -0.59 12.79 15.66
N ALA A 238 -0.19 14.04 15.40
CA ALA A 238 -1.10 15.19 15.50
C ALA A 238 -2.19 15.22 14.42
N ALA A 239 -1.94 14.61 13.26
CA ALA A 239 -2.85 14.64 12.12
C ALA A 239 -3.98 13.59 12.20
N VAL A 240 -3.76 12.47 12.90
CA VAL A 240 -4.70 11.33 12.94
C VAL A 240 -5.47 11.30 14.27
N GLY A 241 -6.80 11.15 14.18
CA GLY A 241 -7.71 11.17 15.33
C GLY A 241 -8.09 9.78 15.85
N ILE A 242 -8.02 8.77 14.99
CA ILE A 242 -8.15 7.35 15.31
C ILE A 242 -7.38 6.57 14.25
N LEU A 243 -6.75 5.46 14.59
CA LEU A 243 -5.82 4.73 13.72
C LEU A 243 -6.50 3.49 13.14
N ILE A 244 -6.26 3.16 11.86
CA ILE A 244 -6.57 1.81 11.37
C ILE A 244 -5.63 0.80 12.01
N ASN A 245 -6.14 -0.40 12.33
CA ASN A 245 -5.32 -1.42 12.95
C ASN A 245 -4.27 -1.95 11.96
N VAL A 246 -3.00 -1.92 12.35
CA VAL A 246 -1.90 -2.47 11.54
C VAL A 246 -1.38 -3.74 12.21
N PRO A 247 -1.26 -4.86 11.48
CA PRO A 247 -0.79 -6.12 12.04
C PRO A 247 0.58 -5.99 12.72
N ARG A 248 0.76 -6.67 13.86
CA ARG A 248 2.02 -6.75 14.60
C ARG A 248 2.48 -8.19 14.61
N THR A 249 3.77 -8.43 14.39
CA THR A 249 4.38 -9.76 14.56
C THR A 249 5.35 -9.73 15.73
N SER A 250 5.12 -10.58 16.74
CA SER A 250 6.13 -10.89 17.74
C SER A 250 6.97 -12.06 17.24
N SER A 251 8.30 -11.90 17.14
CA SER A 251 9.20 -12.99 16.77
C SER A 251 9.42 -13.90 17.98
N ARG A 252 8.36 -14.52 18.49
CA ARG A 252 8.48 -15.61 19.46
C ARG A 252 8.83 -16.86 18.65
N MET A 253 10.11 -17.23 18.60
CA MET A 253 10.48 -18.60 18.22
C MET A 253 9.61 -19.52 19.06
N LYS A 254 8.74 -20.32 18.43
CA LYS A 254 8.08 -21.43 19.11
C LYS A 254 9.20 -22.31 19.64
N ARG A 255 9.52 -22.21 20.93
CA ARG A 255 10.32 -23.25 21.59
C ARG A 255 9.50 -24.52 21.43
N GLN A 256 10.06 -25.44 20.66
CA GLN A 256 9.60 -26.81 20.57
C GLN A 256 9.44 -27.31 22.01
N ALA A 257 8.20 -27.60 22.38
CA ALA A 257 7.88 -28.10 23.70
C ALA A 257 8.43 -29.52 23.79
N ASP A 258 9.60 -29.64 24.41
CA ASP A 258 10.04 -30.87 25.03
C ASP A 258 10.81 -30.52 26.30
N VAL A 259 10.62 -31.40 27.30
CA VAL A 259 11.30 -31.52 28.59
C VAL A 259 10.62 -30.83 29.80
N ASP A 260 9.88 -31.70 30.48
CA ASP A 260 9.68 -31.90 31.92
C ASP A 260 9.02 -30.84 32.81
N VAL A 261 7.86 -31.29 33.29
CA VAL A 261 7.10 -30.80 34.44
C VAL A 261 7.92 -30.99 35.71
N GLY A 262 8.46 -29.90 36.26
CA GLY A 262 9.06 -29.94 37.58
C GLY A 262 9.59 -28.58 38.05
N ASN A 263 8.91 -28.00 39.05
CA ASN A 263 9.29 -26.82 39.82
C ASN A 263 9.20 -25.44 39.15
N ALA A 264 8.05 -24.79 39.34
CA ALA A 264 7.98 -23.33 39.43
C ALA A 264 7.18 -22.93 40.68
N ARG A 265 7.88 -22.65 41.78
CA ARG A 265 7.37 -21.89 42.92
C ARG A 265 8.02 -20.51 42.89
N ASN A 266 7.17 -19.49 42.90
CA ASN A 266 7.40 -18.12 43.37
C ASN A 266 8.59 -17.35 42.78
N ALA A 267 8.36 -16.71 41.63
CA ALA A 267 9.07 -15.48 41.24
C ALA A 267 8.19 -14.58 40.34
N ASP A 268 6.89 -14.47 40.64
CA ASP A 268 5.96 -13.56 39.93
C ASP A 268 5.83 -12.25 40.70
N THR A 269 6.74 -11.30 40.46
CA THR A 269 6.43 -9.84 40.57
C THR A 269 7.48 -8.90 39.96
N ALA A 270 8.51 -9.39 39.26
CA ALA A 270 9.57 -8.54 38.69
C ALA A 270 9.86 -8.76 37.19
N VAL A 271 9.08 -9.59 36.48
CA VAL A 271 9.36 -9.97 35.07
C VAL A 271 8.54 -9.16 34.05
N VAL A 272 7.62 -8.29 34.48
CA VAL A 272 6.73 -7.55 33.56
C VAL A 272 7.39 -6.32 32.90
N ALA A 273 8.70 -6.10 33.11
CA ALA A 273 9.42 -4.93 32.57
C ALA A 273 10.51 -5.27 31.54
N ALA A 274 10.72 -6.55 31.19
CA ALA A 274 11.49 -6.93 30.01
C ALA A 274 10.53 -7.10 28.83
N ALA A 275 9.96 -5.98 28.38
CA ALA A 275 9.07 -5.94 27.23
C ALA A 275 9.83 -6.34 25.95
N ASP A 276 9.45 -7.47 25.36
CA ASP A 276 9.41 -7.75 23.92
C ASP A 276 10.38 -6.92 23.05
N THR A 277 11.67 -7.21 23.10
CA THR A 277 12.70 -6.57 22.23
C THR A 277 12.62 -7.00 20.76
N ASN A 278 11.66 -7.86 20.43
CA ASN A 278 11.61 -8.67 19.21
C ASN A 278 10.24 -8.57 18.50
N VAL A 279 9.52 -7.48 18.72
CA VAL A 279 8.31 -7.17 17.95
C VAL A 279 8.76 -6.31 16.76
N SER A 280 8.31 -6.65 15.55
CA SER A 280 8.50 -5.83 14.35
C SER A 280 7.13 -5.42 13.83
N TYR A 281 6.97 -4.16 13.43
CA TYR A 281 5.76 -3.71 12.75
C TYR A 281 6.02 -3.81 11.27
N VAL A 282 5.49 -4.89 10.74
CA VAL A 282 5.41 -5.17 9.32
C VAL A 282 4.48 -4.17 8.66
N ARG A 283 4.70 -3.94 7.37
CA ARG A 283 3.85 -3.05 6.57
C ARG A 283 3.17 -3.85 5.48
N THR A 284 2.11 -3.26 4.95
CA THR A 284 1.60 -3.69 3.66
C THR A 284 2.49 -3.09 2.57
N LEU A 285 3.18 -3.93 1.81
CA LEU A 285 4.11 -3.50 0.75
C LEU A 285 3.71 -4.07 -0.61
N VAL A 286 4.01 -3.32 -1.67
CA VAL A 286 3.79 -3.73 -3.05
C VAL A 286 5.10 -4.25 -3.63
N SER A 287 5.05 -5.45 -4.22
CA SER A 287 6.15 -6.03 -4.97
C SER A 287 5.78 -6.05 -6.45
N ILE A 288 6.46 -5.25 -7.28
CA ILE A 288 6.38 -5.41 -8.74
C ILE A 288 7.40 -6.48 -9.13
N GLU A 289 6.86 -7.61 -9.57
CA GLU A 289 7.58 -8.86 -9.75
C GLU A 289 8.18 -8.98 -11.13
N TYR A 290 7.39 -8.66 -12.16
CA TYR A 290 7.85 -8.66 -13.54
C TYR A 290 6.92 -7.85 -14.44
N VAL A 291 7.44 -7.49 -15.61
CA VAL A 291 6.67 -7.01 -16.76
C VAL A 291 7.04 -7.90 -17.93
N ARG A 292 6.11 -8.73 -18.39
CA ARG A 292 6.33 -9.70 -19.46
C ARG A 292 5.74 -9.15 -20.76
N VAL A 293 6.55 -9.11 -21.81
CA VAL A 293 6.08 -8.79 -23.16
C VAL A 293 5.29 -9.99 -23.68
N ASN A 294 4.03 -9.79 -24.07
CA ASN A 294 3.25 -10.84 -24.70
C ASN A 294 3.20 -10.66 -26.22
N ASN A 295 3.08 -9.40 -26.66
CA ASN A 295 3.21 -8.98 -28.04
C ASN A 295 3.90 -7.62 -28.06
N ILE A 296 4.98 -7.51 -28.80
CA ILE A 296 5.61 -6.26 -29.22
C ILE A 296 5.39 -6.25 -30.71
N ASP A 297 4.39 -5.49 -31.18
CA ASP A 297 4.02 -5.23 -32.59
C ASP A 297 4.06 -6.39 -33.64
N SER A 298 4.11 -7.64 -33.20
CA SER A 298 4.42 -8.85 -34.00
C SER A 298 5.90 -9.06 -34.35
N GLU A 299 6.82 -8.36 -33.68
CA GLU A 299 8.27 -8.58 -33.73
C GLU A 299 8.77 -9.61 -32.70
N ASP A 300 9.91 -10.24 -33.02
CA ASP A 300 10.66 -11.11 -32.12
C ASP A 300 12.16 -11.13 -32.51
N PRO A 301 13.04 -10.38 -31.81
CA PRO A 301 12.72 -9.44 -30.73
C PRO A 301 12.32 -8.05 -31.26
N GLY A 302 11.52 -7.31 -30.50
CA GLY A 302 11.31 -5.87 -30.66
C GLY A 302 12.23 -5.04 -29.74
N GLN A 303 12.15 -3.72 -29.84
CA GLN A 303 12.96 -2.70 -29.16
C GLN A 303 12.17 -1.95 -28.07
N LEU A 304 11.91 -2.63 -26.95
CA LEU A 304 11.09 -2.11 -25.85
C LEU A 304 11.72 -0.91 -25.13
N TYR A 305 10.96 0.18 -24.99
CA TYR A 305 11.28 1.31 -24.12
C TYR A 305 10.01 1.92 -23.46
N GLY A 306 10.18 2.94 -22.62
CA GLY A 306 9.09 3.65 -21.96
C GLY A 306 9.18 3.56 -20.44
N THR A 307 8.04 3.58 -19.76
CA THR A 307 7.99 3.62 -18.30
C THR A 307 6.95 2.69 -17.69
N VAL A 308 7.30 2.09 -16.54
CA VAL A 308 6.36 1.51 -15.59
C VAL A 308 6.60 2.20 -14.25
N LYS A 309 5.56 2.88 -13.75
CA LYS A 309 5.62 3.69 -12.54
C LYS A 309 4.54 3.26 -11.56
N VAL A 310 4.85 3.27 -10.27
CA VAL A 310 3.86 3.02 -9.22
C VAL A 310 3.67 4.29 -8.41
N LYS A 311 2.43 4.76 -8.29
CA LYS A 311 2.08 5.94 -7.50
C LYS A 311 1.30 5.53 -6.26
N ASP A 312 1.92 5.69 -5.10
CA ASP A 312 1.28 5.50 -3.79
C ASP A 312 1.05 6.87 -3.09
N PHE A 313 0.78 6.85 -1.79
CA PHE A 313 0.69 8.09 -1.01
C PHE A 313 2.03 8.84 -0.93
N TRP A 314 3.14 8.12 -0.94
CA TRP A 314 4.48 8.64 -0.72
C TRP A 314 5.12 9.21 -1.97
N GLY A 315 4.62 8.89 -3.16
CA GLY A 315 5.09 9.53 -4.38
C GLY A 315 4.98 8.60 -5.58
N VAL A 316 5.86 8.86 -6.54
CA VAL A 316 5.98 8.06 -7.76
C VAL A 316 7.29 7.28 -7.68
N HIS A 317 7.17 5.97 -7.82
CA HIS A 317 8.26 5.01 -7.84
C HIS A 317 8.48 4.55 -9.28
N GLN A 318 9.64 4.82 -9.85
CA GLN A 318 10.03 4.27 -11.14
C GLN A 318 10.42 2.80 -10.95
N VAL A 319 9.83 1.90 -11.73
CA VAL A 319 10.15 0.46 -11.72
C VAL A 319 10.88 0.06 -12.99
N TYR A 320 10.45 0.64 -14.11
CA TYR A 320 11.10 0.59 -15.41
C TYR A 320 11.06 2.00 -16.00
N ASP A 321 12.21 2.47 -16.51
CA ASP A 321 12.33 3.78 -17.14
C ASP A 321 13.48 3.72 -18.16
N ARG A 322 13.14 3.71 -19.44
CA ARG A 322 14.08 3.70 -20.58
C ARG A 322 13.59 4.69 -21.63
N SER A 323 14.50 5.52 -22.14
CA SER A 323 14.21 6.39 -23.28
C SER A 323 14.26 5.58 -24.58
N SER A 324 13.71 6.15 -25.66
CA SER A 324 13.81 5.55 -27.00
C SER A 324 15.24 5.42 -27.52
N SER A 325 16.22 6.08 -26.88
CA SER A 325 17.65 5.93 -27.21
C SER A 325 18.36 4.84 -26.38
N ASP A 326 17.69 4.28 -25.38
CA ASP A 326 18.19 3.23 -24.48
C ASP A 326 17.14 2.11 -24.39
N TYR A 327 16.58 1.73 -25.53
CA TYR A 327 15.67 0.58 -25.62
C TYR A 327 16.39 -0.72 -25.27
N GLU A 328 15.63 -1.75 -24.92
CA GLU A 328 16.15 -3.11 -24.77
C GLU A 328 15.47 -4.09 -25.72
N SER A 329 16.23 -5.04 -26.27
CA SER A 329 15.71 -6.05 -27.18
C SER A 329 14.94 -7.12 -26.40
N LYS A 330 13.62 -7.25 -26.65
CA LYS A 330 12.73 -8.20 -25.97
C LYS A 330 11.73 -8.77 -26.97
N GLY A 331 11.55 -10.08 -26.96
CA GLY A 331 10.50 -10.77 -27.70
C GLY A 331 9.34 -11.25 -26.81
N PRO A 332 8.29 -11.84 -27.39
CA PRO A 332 7.22 -12.49 -26.64
C PRO A 332 7.73 -13.50 -25.59
N GLY A 333 7.22 -13.40 -24.38
CA GLY A 333 7.68 -14.16 -23.22
C GLY A 333 8.90 -13.57 -22.50
N GLY A 334 9.57 -12.58 -23.12
CA GLY A 334 10.66 -11.83 -22.51
C GLY A 334 10.18 -10.93 -21.38
N PHE A 335 11.06 -10.72 -20.39
CA PHE A 335 10.78 -9.83 -19.24
C PHE A 335 11.58 -8.55 -19.35
N ALA A 336 10.91 -7.41 -19.15
CA ALA A 336 11.58 -6.11 -19.07
C ALA A 336 12.56 -6.08 -17.89
N THR A 337 13.71 -5.44 -18.08
CA THR A 337 14.75 -5.34 -17.06
C THR A 337 14.37 -4.26 -16.05
N LEU A 338 13.70 -4.65 -14.97
CA LEU A 338 13.26 -3.74 -13.91
C LEU A 338 14.45 -3.20 -13.12
N THR A 339 14.60 -1.89 -13.07
CA THR A 339 15.69 -1.18 -12.37
C THR A 339 15.25 -0.61 -11.02
N GLY A 340 13.94 -0.56 -10.76
CA GLY A 340 13.39 -0.05 -9.51
C GLY A 340 12.47 -1.04 -8.79
N PRO A 341 11.82 -0.58 -7.70
CA PRO A 341 11.86 0.80 -7.18
C PRO A 341 13.15 1.12 -6.42
N SER A 342 13.43 2.41 -6.19
CA SER A 342 14.55 2.87 -5.35
C SER A 342 14.22 2.87 -3.85
N THR A 343 12.94 2.73 -3.50
CA THR A 343 12.44 2.64 -2.12
C THR A 343 11.23 1.71 -2.06
N GLY A 344 10.84 1.28 -0.85
CA GLY A 344 9.66 0.44 -0.68
C GLY A 344 8.36 1.16 -1.08
N ILE A 345 7.52 0.47 -1.85
CA ILE A 345 6.20 0.94 -2.27
C ILE A 345 5.16 0.54 -1.22
N SER A 346 4.38 1.51 -0.72
CA SER A 346 3.34 1.23 0.27
C SER A 346 2.09 0.63 -0.38
N GLY A 347 1.55 -0.41 0.24
CA GLY A 347 0.23 -0.97 -0.05
C GLY A 347 -0.81 -0.67 1.03
N ASP A 348 -0.50 0.26 1.95
CA ASP A 348 -1.39 0.59 3.09
C ASP A 348 -2.65 1.37 2.65
N ASP A 349 -2.55 2.10 1.53
CA ASP A 349 -3.65 2.87 0.93
C ASP A 349 -3.75 2.55 -0.58
N VAL A 350 -4.63 3.29 -1.28
CA VAL A 350 -4.78 3.23 -2.74
C VAL A 350 -3.44 3.53 -3.43
N PHE A 351 -3.08 2.71 -4.41
CA PHE A 351 -1.98 2.99 -5.35
C PHE A 351 -2.37 2.65 -6.78
N GLY A 352 -1.66 3.24 -7.75
CA GLY A 352 -1.81 2.96 -9.17
C GLY A 352 -0.49 2.52 -9.81
N ILE A 353 -0.53 1.53 -10.69
CA ILE A 353 0.59 1.14 -11.55
C ILE A 353 0.28 1.67 -12.95
N SER A 354 1.04 2.67 -13.38
CA SER A 354 0.92 3.26 -14.72
C SER A 354 1.95 2.61 -15.65
N VAL A 355 1.47 2.08 -16.77
CA VAL A 355 2.27 1.47 -17.82
C VAL A 355 2.15 2.34 -19.07
N ASN A 356 3.30 2.69 -19.65
CA ASN A 356 3.40 3.40 -20.92
C ASN A 356 4.66 2.87 -21.63
N LEU A 357 4.48 1.89 -22.50
CA LEU A 357 5.56 1.14 -23.16
C LEU A 357 5.38 1.19 -24.67
N TRP A 358 6.51 1.27 -25.35
CA TRP A 358 6.61 1.48 -26.79
C TRP A 358 7.68 0.58 -27.36
N ASP A 359 7.58 0.37 -28.67
CA ASP A 359 8.60 -0.24 -29.48
C ASP A 359 9.28 0.83 -30.33
N HIS A 360 10.61 0.83 -30.36
CA HIS A 360 11.37 1.81 -31.12
C HIS A 360 11.58 1.36 -32.55
N ASP A 361 11.26 2.25 -33.50
CA ASP A 361 11.44 2.01 -34.91
C ASP A 361 12.42 3.00 -35.55
N SER A 362 13.38 2.46 -36.32
CA SER A 362 14.37 3.29 -37.01
C SER A 362 13.86 3.87 -38.34
N LEU A 363 12.87 3.22 -38.97
CA LEU A 363 12.35 3.56 -40.30
C LEU A 363 10.86 3.95 -40.29
N SER A 364 10.17 3.74 -39.17
CA SER A 364 8.78 4.10 -38.91
C SER A 364 8.66 4.92 -37.62
N PRO A 365 7.50 5.53 -37.33
CA PRO A 365 7.20 6.02 -35.98
C PRO A 365 7.15 4.86 -34.99
N ASP A 366 7.63 5.10 -33.77
CA ASP A 366 7.54 4.16 -32.65
C ASP A 366 6.09 3.70 -32.39
N ASP A 367 5.92 2.42 -32.04
CA ASP A 367 4.61 1.79 -31.88
C ASP A 367 4.23 1.61 -30.41
N GLU A 368 2.99 1.97 -30.07
CA GLU A 368 2.45 1.84 -28.71
C GLU A 368 2.17 0.38 -28.36
N ILE A 369 2.93 -0.16 -27.41
CA ILE A 369 2.85 -1.54 -26.97
C ILE A 369 1.90 -1.69 -25.79
N ALA A 370 1.92 -0.77 -24.82
CA ALA A 370 0.99 -0.82 -23.70
C ALA A 370 0.79 0.57 -23.08
N GLU A 371 -0.47 0.99 -22.95
CA GLU A 371 -0.83 2.19 -22.21
C GLU A 371 -2.02 1.92 -21.28
N GLY A 372 -1.85 2.14 -19.98
CA GLY A 372 -2.96 2.00 -19.03
C GLY A 372 -2.54 1.99 -17.56
N ASP A 373 -3.55 2.07 -16.69
CA ASP A 373 -3.40 2.07 -15.24
C ASP A 373 -4.02 0.81 -14.61
N ILE A 374 -3.30 0.19 -13.68
CA ILE A 374 -3.82 -0.82 -12.75
C ILE A 374 -4.01 -0.16 -11.40
N VAL A 375 -5.24 -0.15 -10.88
CA VAL A 375 -5.56 0.47 -9.58
C VAL A 375 -5.74 -0.59 -8.50
N TRP A 376 -5.10 -0.39 -7.36
CA TRP A 376 -5.36 -1.15 -6.14
C TRP A 376 -6.21 -0.31 -5.17
N GLU A 377 -7.33 -0.88 -4.73
CA GLU A 377 -8.30 -0.22 -3.86
C GLU A 377 -8.53 -1.04 -2.58
N PRO A 378 -7.88 -0.69 -1.45
CA PRO A 378 -8.03 -1.42 -0.18
C PRO A 378 -9.49 -1.53 0.30
N ARG A 379 -10.37 -0.60 -0.09
CA ARG A 379 -11.80 -0.69 0.24
C ARG A 379 -12.47 -1.97 -0.26
N ASN A 380 -12.02 -2.47 -1.41
CA ASN A 380 -12.52 -3.70 -2.03
C ASN A 380 -11.76 -4.91 -1.47
N GLU A 381 -10.44 -4.77 -1.32
CA GLU A 381 -9.55 -5.88 -1.01
C GLU A 381 -9.59 -6.30 0.46
N ASN A 382 -9.83 -5.36 1.39
CA ASN A 382 -9.94 -5.63 2.83
C ASN A 382 -11.21 -6.38 3.23
N LEU A 383 -12.12 -6.67 2.27
CA LEU A 383 -13.33 -7.44 2.54
C LEU A 383 -13.04 -8.93 2.71
N THR A 384 -12.23 -9.48 1.81
CA THR A 384 -11.95 -10.92 1.75
C THR A 384 -10.48 -11.24 1.98
N PHE A 385 -9.61 -10.26 1.82
CA PHE A 385 -8.16 -10.43 1.70
C PHE A 385 -7.72 -11.37 0.57
N ALA A 386 -8.61 -11.71 -0.35
CA ALA A 386 -8.37 -12.78 -1.32
C ALA A 386 -7.22 -12.46 -2.28
N ASN A 387 -6.92 -11.18 -2.52
CA ASN A 387 -5.85 -10.75 -3.42
C ASN A 387 -4.57 -10.30 -2.72
N TYR A 388 -4.54 -10.34 -1.38
CA TYR A 388 -3.32 -10.13 -0.62
C TYR A 388 -2.47 -11.40 -0.56
N ASP A 389 -1.17 -11.22 -0.32
CA ASP A 389 -0.20 -12.30 -0.08
C ASP A 389 -0.18 -13.38 -1.17
N LYS A 390 -0.48 -13.00 -2.42
CA LYS A 390 -0.37 -13.83 -3.61
C LYS A 390 0.02 -12.97 -4.82
N ARG A 391 0.59 -13.63 -5.84
CA ARG A 391 0.86 -12.99 -7.13
C ARG A 391 -0.45 -12.73 -7.89
N LEU A 392 -0.57 -11.52 -8.40
CA LEU A 392 -1.59 -11.06 -9.33
C LEU A 392 -0.96 -10.78 -10.68
N GLU A 393 -1.71 -11.01 -11.74
CA GLU A 393 -1.30 -10.74 -13.11
C GLU A 393 -2.39 -9.91 -13.79
N LYS A 394 -1.97 -8.85 -14.47
CA LYS A 394 -2.86 -7.96 -15.21
C LYS A 394 -2.25 -7.63 -16.56
N ASP A 395 -3.03 -7.86 -17.60
CA ASP A 395 -2.67 -7.47 -18.95
C ASP A 395 -2.98 -6.00 -19.18
N VAL A 396 -2.03 -5.30 -19.79
CA VAL A 396 -2.18 -3.92 -20.25
C VAL A 396 -1.92 -3.93 -21.75
N ALA A 397 -2.94 -3.56 -22.52
CA ALA A 397 -2.88 -3.54 -23.98
C ALA A 397 -2.63 -2.12 -24.49
N GLY A 398 -1.81 -2.02 -25.53
CA GLY A 398 -1.68 -0.83 -26.36
C GLY A 398 -2.29 -1.10 -27.73
N LYS A 399 -2.12 -0.14 -28.63
CA LYS A 399 -2.62 -0.26 -30.00
C LYS A 399 -2.01 -1.43 -30.78
N TYR A 400 -0.72 -1.72 -30.58
CA TYR A 400 0.03 -2.70 -31.37
C TYR A 400 0.58 -3.87 -30.55
N GLY A 401 0.53 -3.79 -29.23
CA GLY A 401 1.07 -4.80 -28.35
C GLY A 401 0.26 -5.01 -27.08
N ASN A 402 0.81 -5.84 -26.20
CA ASN A 402 0.38 -5.88 -24.81
C ASN A 402 1.46 -6.52 -23.93
N VAL A 403 1.41 -6.19 -22.65
CA VAL A 403 2.27 -6.74 -21.60
C VAL A 403 1.43 -7.30 -20.45
N THR A 404 1.98 -8.27 -19.72
CA THR A 404 1.44 -8.70 -18.42
C THR A 404 2.31 -8.11 -17.31
N VAL A 405 1.69 -7.38 -16.37
CA VAL A 405 2.32 -6.93 -15.13
C VAL A 405 2.03 -7.94 -14.02
N GLY A 406 3.09 -8.56 -13.49
CA GLY A 406 3.03 -9.40 -12.29
C GLY A 406 3.33 -8.59 -11.05
N TYR A 407 2.42 -8.58 -10.07
CA TYR A 407 2.62 -7.87 -8.81
C TYR A 407 1.95 -8.56 -7.62
N SER A 408 2.40 -8.26 -6.41
CA SER A 408 1.82 -8.75 -5.16
C SER A 408 1.64 -7.61 -4.16
N VAL A 409 0.59 -7.68 -3.35
CA VAL A 409 0.41 -6.81 -2.17
C VAL A 409 0.53 -7.67 -0.91
N VAL A 410 1.64 -7.51 -0.18
CA VAL A 410 2.01 -8.36 0.95
C VAL A 410 1.69 -7.64 2.24
N ARG A 411 0.77 -8.17 3.05
CA ARG A 411 0.28 -7.51 4.28
C ARG A 411 1.31 -7.45 5.40
N GLN A 412 2.21 -8.42 5.41
CA GLN A 412 3.22 -8.58 6.43
C GLN A 412 4.60 -8.70 5.80
N ALA A 413 5.17 -7.57 5.42
CA ALA A 413 6.50 -7.51 4.83
C ALA A 413 7.36 -6.38 5.41
N LEU A 414 8.66 -6.51 5.15
CA LEU A 414 9.66 -5.47 5.36
C LEU A 414 10.24 -5.05 4.01
N ASN A 415 10.64 -3.79 3.92
CA ASN A 415 11.41 -3.29 2.79
C ASN A 415 12.84 -3.81 2.92
N ALA A 416 13.37 -4.51 1.92
CA ALA A 416 14.73 -5.07 1.95
C ALA A 416 15.63 -4.36 0.95
N THR A 417 16.70 -3.74 1.45
CA THR A 417 17.76 -3.16 0.62
C THR A 417 18.96 -4.09 0.60
N VAL A 418 19.33 -4.56 -0.59
CA VAL A 418 20.44 -5.48 -0.83
C VAL A 418 21.67 -4.71 -1.29
N LYS A 419 22.81 -5.02 -0.70
CA LYS A 419 24.13 -4.54 -1.12
C LYS A 419 25.09 -5.72 -1.17
N VAL A 420 25.86 -5.84 -2.24
CA VAL A 420 26.88 -6.89 -2.39
C VAL A 420 28.24 -6.25 -2.53
N LEU A 421 29.15 -6.60 -1.64
CA LEU A 421 30.54 -6.15 -1.62
C LEU A 421 31.44 -7.25 -2.16
N LEU A 422 32.30 -6.91 -3.12
CA LEU A 422 33.39 -7.78 -3.51
C LEU A 422 34.42 -7.79 -2.38
N ILE A 423 34.74 -8.96 -1.81
CA ILE A 423 35.80 -9.08 -0.79
C ILE A 423 37.11 -9.50 -1.46
N ASN A 424 37.04 -10.47 -2.36
CA ASN A 424 38.15 -10.93 -3.18
C ASN A 424 37.61 -11.41 -4.55
N GLY A 425 38.21 -10.99 -5.67
CA GLY A 425 37.92 -11.56 -6.99
C GLY A 425 38.68 -12.87 -7.18
N ASP A 426 40.00 -12.76 -7.07
CA ASP A 426 40.98 -13.81 -7.37
C ASP A 426 42.40 -13.47 -6.80
N ASN A 427 42.48 -12.50 -5.87
CA ASN A 427 43.69 -11.83 -5.35
C ASN A 427 44.26 -10.69 -6.21
N GLU A 428 43.50 -10.19 -7.18
CA GLU A 428 43.85 -8.99 -7.93
C GLU A 428 43.37 -7.68 -7.28
N SER A 429 43.89 -6.57 -7.80
CA SER A 429 43.55 -5.22 -7.33
C SER A 429 42.17 -4.73 -7.82
N SER A 430 41.65 -5.37 -8.86
CA SER A 430 40.36 -5.14 -9.50
C SER A 430 39.97 -6.46 -10.16
N ALA A 431 38.70 -6.84 -10.04
CA ALA A 431 38.12 -7.99 -10.72
C ALA A 431 37.16 -7.52 -11.82
N GLU A 432 37.15 -8.20 -12.94
CA GLU A 432 36.33 -7.96 -14.11
C GLU A 432 35.03 -8.75 -13.96
N VAL A 433 34.18 -8.30 -13.04
CA VAL A 433 33.03 -9.06 -12.54
C VAL A 433 31.93 -9.22 -13.59
N TYR A 434 31.55 -10.46 -13.87
CA TYR A 434 30.34 -10.83 -14.62
C TYR A 434 29.56 -11.96 -13.94
N GLY A 435 28.38 -12.30 -14.48
CA GLY A 435 27.51 -13.34 -13.96
C GLY A 435 26.18 -12.79 -13.46
N THR A 436 25.60 -13.40 -12.41
CA THR A 436 24.27 -13.04 -11.91
C THR A 436 24.20 -12.93 -10.39
N ILE A 437 23.39 -11.98 -9.92
CA ILE A 437 22.91 -11.90 -8.53
C ILE A 437 21.39 -11.82 -8.59
N LYS A 438 20.71 -12.72 -7.88
CA LYS A 438 19.26 -12.80 -7.84
C LYS A 438 18.74 -12.76 -6.41
N ALA A 439 17.65 -12.04 -6.18
CA ALA A 439 16.87 -12.14 -4.96
C ALA A 439 15.62 -12.97 -5.22
N SER A 440 15.27 -13.89 -4.33
CA SER A 440 14.08 -14.70 -4.47
C SER A 440 13.19 -14.61 -3.23
N GLN A 441 11.89 -14.44 -3.46
CA GLN A 441 10.86 -14.36 -2.42
C GLN A 441 9.79 -15.43 -2.69
N VAL A 442 9.12 -15.89 -1.63
CA VAL A 442 7.97 -16.79 -1.76
C VAL A 442 6.72 -16.11 -1.19
N ILE A 443 5.73 -15.88 -2.04
CA ILE A 443 4.46 -15.22 -1.69
C ILE A 443 3.31 -16.13 -2.12
N GLY A 444 2.42 -16.49 -1.18
CA GLY A 444 1.25 -17.32 -1.48
C GLY A 444 1.61 -18.70 -2.04
N GLY A 445 2.81 -19.21 -1.77
CA GLY A 445 3.34 -20.46 -2.35
C GLY A 445 3.97 -20.31 -3.73
N SER A 446 3.92 -19.13 -4.35
CA SER A 446 4.61 -18.82 -5.60
C SER A 446 5.99 -18.24 -5.33
N SER A 447 7.01 -18.79 -6.00
CA SER A 447 8.38 -18.26 -5.95
C SER A 447 8.59 -17.24 -7.07
N THR A 448 9.20 -16.11 -6.72
CA THR A 448 9.59 -15.05 -7.66
C THR A 448 11.09 -14.81 -7.51
N SER A 449 11.81 -14.73 -8.63
CA SER A 449 13.23 -14.37 -8.63
C SER A 449 13.42 -13.05 -9.38
N PHE A 450 14.07 -12.10 -8.72
CA PHE A 450 14.43 -10.79 -9.24
C PHE A 450 15.91 -10.79 -9.61
N THR A 451 16.24 -10.41 -10.84
CA THR A 451 17.62 -10.12 -11.22
C THR A 451 18.05 -8.78 -10.60
N LEU A 452 19.06 -8.82 -9.74
CA LEU A 452 19.68 -7.63 -9.14
C LEU A 452 20.96 -7.23 -9.87
N PHE A 453 21.62 -8.18 -10.52
CA PHE A 453 22.80 -7.95 -11.38
C PHE A 453 22.83 -9.06 -12.42
N GLU A 454 23.11 -8.70 -13.67
CA GLU A 454 23.32 -9.62 -14.77
C GLU A 454 24.28 -8.98 -15.77
N LYS A 455 25.40 -9.66 -16.01
CA LYS A 455 26.40 -9.31 -17.02
C LYS A 455 26.93 -10.56 -17.67
N SER A 456 27.01 -10.55 -19.00
CA SER A 456 27.75 -11.57 -19.73
C SER A 456 29.26 -11.32 -19.63
N SER A 457 30.08 -12.32 -19.98
CA SER A 457 31.54 -12.18 -19.99
C SER A 457 32.06 -11.16 -21.01
N GLY A 458 31.22 -10.67 -21.93
CA GLY A 458 31.57 -9.57 -22.85
C GLY A 458 31.27 -8.17 -22.31
N GLU A 459 30.58 -8.05 -21.17
CA GLU A 459 30.05 -6.79 -20.64
C GLU A 459 30.56 -6.44 -19.23
N TYR A 460 31.39 -7.30 -18.63
CA TYR A 460 31.87 -7.25 -17.25
C TYR A 460 32.14 -5.85 -16.69
N VAL A 461 32.08 -5.73 -15.36
CA VAL A 461 32.33 -4.45 -14.68
C VAL A 461 33.56 -4.56 -13.77
N PRO A 462 34.52 -3.63 -13.86
CA PRO A 462 35.67 -3.63 -12.96
C PRO A 462 35.22 -3.22 -11.54
N VAL A 463 35.51 -4.07 -10.55
CA VAL A 463 35.18 -3.85 -9.14
C VAL A 463 36.41 -4.13 -8.29
N LYS A 464 36.77 -3.20 -7.40
CA LYS A 464 37.88 -3.41 -6.47
C LYS A 464 37.44 -4.14 -5.20
N PRO A 465 38.34 -4.83 -4.49
CA PRO A 465 38.08 -5.33 -3.15
C PRO A 465 37.49 -4.24 -2.24
N TYR A 466 36.49 -4.64 -1.44
CA TYR A 466 35.67 -3.82 -0.56
C TYR A 466 34.80 -2.74 -1.26
N GLN A 467 34.65 -2.81 -2.58
CA GLN A 467 33.68 -2.00 -3.32
C GLN A 467 32.41 -2.78 -3.63
N SER A 468 31.32 -2.04 -3.84
CA SER A 468 30.03 -2.64 -4.14
C SER A 468 29.92 -3.01 -5.61
N ILE A 469 29.41 -4.20 -5.87
CA ILE A 469 28.99 -4.61 -7.20
C ILE A 469 27.77 -3.76 -7.58
N PRO A 470 27.75 -3.10 -8.75
CA PRO A 470 26.68 -2.19 -9.14
C PRO A 470 25.42 -2.96 -9.51
N LEU A 471 24.48 -3.08 -8.57
CA LEU A 471 23.19 -3.73 -8.81
C LEU A 471 22.30 -2.85 -9.70
N THR A 472 21.61 -3.45 -10.66
CA THR A 472 20.56 -2.81 -11.46
C THR A 472 19.29 -2.55 -10.64
N ARG A 473 19.07 -3.35 -9.60
CA ARG A 473 17.98 -3.21 -8.62
C ARG A 473 18.50 -3.65 -7.26
N SER A 474 18.27 -2.84 -6.22
CA SER A 474 18.71 -3.16 -4.85
C SER A 474 17.56 -3.30 -3.85
N VAL A 475 16.37 -2.81 -4.18
CA VAL A 475 15.22 -2.84 -3.26
C VAL A 475 14.19 -3.88 -3.70
N VAL A 476 13.84 -4.75 -2.75
CA VAL A 476 12.83 -5.81 -2.91
C VAL A 476 11.96 -5.92 -1.66
N VAL A 477 10.83 -6.60 -1.79
CA VAL A 477 9.93 -6.87 -0.67
C VAL A 477 10.35 -8.19 -0.01
N ALA A 478 10.40 -8.22 1.32
CA ALA A 478 10.64 -9.45 2.06
C ALA A 478 9.43 -9.82 2.92
N PRO A 479 8.65 -10.85 2.53
CA PRO A 479 7.56 -11.34 3.36
C PRO A 479 8.11 -11.87 4.70
N VAL A 480 7.46 -11.54 5.81
CA VAL A 480 7.89 -12.00 7.14
C VAL A 480 7.77 -13.51 7.30
N SER A 481 6.85 -14.14 6.56
CA SER A 481 6.65 -15.59 6.59
C SER A 481 7.75 -16.39 5.90
N SER A 482 8.43 -15.82 4.89
CA SER A 482 9.34 -16.57 4.01
C SER A 482 10.73 -15.95 3.87
N GLY A 483 10.95 -14.71 4.33
CA GLY A 483 12.23 -14.02 4.22
C GLY A 483 12.65 -13.76 2.77
N LEU A 484 13.96 -13.68 2.55
CA LEU A 484 14.56 -13.43 1.24
C LEU A 484 15.75 -14.36 1.02
N THR A 485 15.84 -14.98 -0.16
CA THR A 485 17.02 -15.75 -0.57
C THR A 485 17.82 -14.98 -1.60
N ILE A 486 19.11 -14.76 -1.35
CA ILE A 486 20.04 -14.16 -2.32
C ILE A 486 20.89 -15.27 -2.93
N THR A 487 20.91 -15.35 -4.26
CA THR A 487 21.71 -16.30 -5.03
C THR A 487 22.73 -15.53 -5.86
N ALA A 488 23.98 -15.98 -5.87
CA ALA A 488 25.02 -15.41 -6.71
C ALA A 488 25.73 -16.52 -7.51
N ASP A 489 26.06 -16.21 -8.76
CA ASP A 489 26.97 -16.97 -9.63
C ASP A 489 27.82 -15.94 -10.37
N LEU A 490 28.99 -15.63 -9.82
CA LEU A 490 29.85 -14.52 -10.21
C LEU A 490 31.25 -15.01 -10.55
N TRP A 491 31.83 -14.37 -11.55
CA TRP A 491 33.08 -14.75 -12.18
C TRP A 491 33.92 -13.51 -12.48
N ASP A 492 35.22 -13.70 -12.46
CA ASP A 492 36.22 -12.74 -12.91
C ASP A 492 36.60 -13.07 -14.35
N TYR A 493 36.56 -12.08 -15.25
CA TYR A 493 36.88 -12.30 -16.65
C TYR A 493 38.37 -12.12 -16.90
N ASP A 494 38.98 -13.15 -17.48
CA ASP A 494 40.41 -13.15 -17.80
C ASP A 494 40.67 -13.14 -19.30
N THR A 495 41.55 -12.23 -19.74
CA THR A 495 41.90 -12.16 -21.18
C THR A 495 42.89 -13.26 -21.59
N LEU A 496 43.75 -13.72 -20.66
CA LEU A 496 44.88 -14.61 -20.96
C LEU A 496 44.81 -15.95 -20.20
N SER A 497 43.88 -16.10 -19.27
CA SER A 497 43.64 -17.29 -18.45
C SER A 497 42.17 -17.73 -18.52
N HIS A 498 41.81 -18.76 -17.77
CA HIS A 498 40.42 -19.14 -17.58
C HIS A 498 39.78 -18.24 -16.54
N ASP A 499 38.55 -17.79 -16.81
CA ASP A 499 37.74 -17.02 -15.87
C ASP A 499 37.66 -17.69 -14.49
N ASP A 500 37.87 -16.89 -13.44
CA ASP A 500 37.95 -17.37 -12.07
C ASP A 500 36.62 -17.19 -11.33
N GLN A 501 36.15 -18.24 -10.66
CA GLN A 501 34.90 -18.19 -9.91
C GLN A 501 35.05 -17.37 -8.63
N ILE A 502 34.42 -16.20 -8.61
CA ILE A 502 34.34 -15.29 -7.46
C ILE A 502 33.37 -15.83 -6.41
N ALA A 503 32.15 -16.21 -6.80
CA ALA A 503 31.13 -16.65 -5.84
C ALA A 503 30.07 -17.54 -6.49
N LYS A 504 29.72 -18.66 -5.85
CA LYS A 504 28.60 -19.50 -6.29
C LYS A 504 27.83 -20.09 -5.12
N GLY A 505 26.61 -19.63 -4.91
CA GLY A 505 25.80 -20.13 -3.80
C GLY A 505 24.51 -19.37 -3.55
N SER A 506 23.83 -19.71 -2.45
CA SER A 506 22.60 -19.06 -2.01
C SER A 506 22.57 -18.88 -0.50
N LEU A 507 22.04 -17.75 -0.05
CA LEU A 507 21.92 -17.36 1.35
C LEU A 507 20.47 -16.98 1.66
N HIS A 508 19.92 -17.53 2.73
CA HIS A 508 18.60 -17.16 3.24
C HIS A 508 18.71 -16.12 4.36
N PHE A 509 17.91 -15.06 4.28
CA PHE A 509 17.81 -13.98 5.26
C PHE A 509 16.39 -13.93 5.82
N ASP A 510 16.27 -14.02 7.14
CA ASP A 510 14.98 -13.87 7.81
C ASP A 510 14.60 -12.39 7.86
N ALA A 511 13.33 -12.07 7.58
CA ALA A 511 12.87 -10.69 7.51
C ALA A 511 12.61 -10.12 8.92
N TRP A 512 13.67 -9.61 9.57
CA TRP A 512 13.62 -8.88 10.83
C TRP A 512 14.32 -7.54 10.68
N VAL A 513 13.78 -6.49 11.31
CA VAL A 513 14.31 -5.13 11.22
C VAL A 513 15.79 -5.06 11.58
N GLY A 514 16.57 -4.39 10.74
CA GLY A 514 18.02 -4.23 10.89
C GLY A 514 18.82 -4.84 9.73
N THR A 515 20.14 -4.79 9.87
CA THR A 515 21.08 -5.25 8.83
C THR A 515 21.64 -6.62 9.18
N GLN A 516 21.62 -7.52 8.21
CA GLN A 516 22.26 -8.84 8.26
C GLN A 516 23.34 -8.91 7.18
N ALA A 517 24.49 -9.50 7.50
CA ALA A 517 25.61 -9.68 6.59
C ALA A 517 26.05 -11.15 6.58
N ARG A 518 26.30 -11.71 5.40
CA ARG A 518 26.76 -13.10 5.20
C ARG A 518 27.57 -13.20 3.90
N SER A 519 28.54 -14.11 3.87
CA SER A 519 29.41 -14.31 2.70
C SER A 519 28.96 -15.46 1.79
N ILE A 520 29.21 -15.31 0.49
CA ILE A 520 29.18 -16.38 -0.51
C ILE A 520 30.60 -16.56 -1.03
N TYR A 521 31.08 -17.80 -1.00
CA TYR A 521 32.42 -18.16 -1.42
C TYR A 521 32.40 -18.76 -2.82
N GLY A 522 33.42 -18.42 -3.61
CA GLY A 522 33.80 -19.13 -4.83
C GLY A 522 35.06 -19.95 -4.59
N GLN A 523 35.59 -20.53 -5.66
CA GLN A 523 36.87 -21.22 -5.60
C GLN A 523 38.04 -20.24 -5.42
N TYR A 524 37.91 -19.02 -5.96
CA TYR A 524 39.00 -18.04 -6.04
C TYR A 524 38.66 -16.71 -5.34
N GLY A 525 37.37 -16.45 -5.13
CA GLY A 525 36.90 -15.20 -4.52
C GLY A 525 35.89 -15.36 -3.39
N GLU A 526 35.41 -14.20 -2.93
CA GLU A 526 34.38 -14.05 -1.93
C GLU A 526 33.59 -12.76 -2.17
N VAL A 527 32.28 -12.84 -1.98
CA VAL A 527 31.42 -11.66 -1.85
C VAL A 527 30.70 -11.66 -0.50
N GLU A 528 30.50 -10.48 0.07
CA GLU A 528 29.69 -10.29 1.27
C GLU A 528 28.37 -9.61 0.91
N VAL A 529 27.26 -10.27 1.29
CA VAL A 529 25.90 -9.82 1.02
C VAL A 529 25.33 -9.18 2.29
N TYR A 530 24.92 -7.93 2.17
CA TYR A 530 24.22 -7.16 3.20
C TYR A 530 22.75 -7.02 2.80
N VAL A 531 21.85 -7.33 3.74
CA VAL A 531 20.42 -7.07 3.59
C VAL A 531 19.94 -6.25 4.79
N THR A 532 19.41 -5.06 4.52
CA THR A 532 18.82 -4.18 5.53
C THR A 532 17.30 -4.20 5.40
N PHE A 533 16.61 -4.58 6.48
CA PHE A 533 15.14 -4.64 6.53
C PHE A 533 14.55 -3.48 7.35
N GLU A 534 13.51 -2.80 6.82
CA GLU A 534 12.88 -1.58 7.38
C GLU A 534 11.35 -1.50 7.30
#